data_AF-A0A847DR79-F1
#
_entry.id   AF-A0A847DR79-F1
#
_cell.length_a   1.000
_cell.length_b   1.000
_cell.length_c   1.000
_cell.angle_alpha   90.00
_cell.angle_beta   90.00
_cell.angle_gamma   90.00
#
_symmetry.space_group_name_H-M   'P 1'
#
loop_
_entity.id
_entity.type
_entity.pdbx_description
1 polymer ?
#
loop_
_entity_poly.entity_id
_entity_poly.type
_entity_poly.pdbx_seq_one_letter_code
_entity_poly.pdbx_strand_id
1 'polypeptide(L)' 'LDAFFEIGLAPWDIAAGSLLITEAGGLIGDFTGEGDYLFSEQLVAGSPKVFVGMLAVLRPASDRESAAG' A
#
# COMPACT_ATOMS: atom_id res chain seq x y z
N LEU A 1 -4.33 -13.93 -6.84
CA LEU A 1 -4.50 -12.61 -6.21
C LEU A 1 -3.60 -11.65 -6.96
N ASP A 2 -4.15 -10.58 -7.53
CA ASP A 2 -3.39 -9.65 -8.37
C ASP A 2 -2.88 -8.42 -7.59
N ALA A 3 -3.58 -8.07 -6.50
CA ALA A 3 -3.22 -7.00 -5.57
C ALA A 3 -3.86 -7.20 -4.18
N PHE A 4 -3.35 -6.47 -3.19
CA PHE A 4 -3.72 -6.49 -1.77
C PHE A 4 -3.65 -5.08 -1.19
N PHE A 5 -4.51 -4.73 -0.24
CA PHE A 5 -4.41 -3.50 0.55
C PHE A 5 -4.89 -3.76 1.98
N GLU A 6 -4.35 -3.01 2.95
CA GLU A 6 -4.71 -3.14 4.37
C GLU A 6 -4.45 -1.83 5.12
N ILE A 7 -5.15 -1.64 6.23
CA ILE A 7 -5.00 -0.50 7.16
C ILE A 7 -4.78 -1.03 8.58
N GLY A 8 -3.91 -0.40 9.36
CA GLY A 8 -3.64 -0.72 10.76
C GLY A 8 -2.67 -1.88 10.98
N LEU A 9 -1.82 -2.21 10.00
CA LEU A 9 -0.74 -3.18 10.18
C LEU A 9 0.42 -2.57 10.98
N ALA A 10 1.00 -3.37 11.87
CA ALA A 10 2.19 -2.96 12.56
C ALA A 10 3.40 -2.92 11.61
N PRO A 11 4.36 -1.99 11.79
CA PRO A 11 5.49 -1.82 10.88
C PRO A 11 6.32 -3.10 10.64
N TRP A 12 6.40 -4.00 11.63
CA TRP A 12 7.12 -5.27 11.49
C TRP A 12 6.42 -6.27 10.54
N ASP A 13 5.09 -6.29 10.53
CA ASP A 13 4.33 -7.15 9.61
C ASP A 13 4.46 -6.63 8.17
N ILE A 14 4.44 -5.30 8.01
CA ILE A 14 4.68 -4.62 6.73
C ILE A 14 6.09 -4.91 6.22
N ALA A 15 7.11 -4.81 7.08
CA ALA A 15 8.50 -5.08 6.71
C ALA A 15 8.72 -6.52 6.24
N ALA A 16 8.09 -7.49 6.90
CA ALA A 16 8.18 -8.89 6.51
C ALA A 16 7.50 -9.14 5.15
N GLY A 17 6.31 -8.55 4.94
CA GLY A 17 5.57 -8.68 3.69
C GLY A 17 6.24 -7.95 2.51
N SER A 18 6.79 -6.76 2.73
CA SER A 18 7.38 -5.92 1.69
C SER A 18 8.53 -6.63 0.99
N LEU A 19 9.40 -7.31 1.75
CA LEU A 19 10.50 -8.10 1.19
C LEU A 19 9.98 -9.18 0.23
N LEU A 20 8.96 -9.95 0.63
CA LEU A 20 8.38 -11.01 -0.21
C LEU A 20 7.77 -10.44 -1.49
N ILE A 21 7.05 -9.33 -1.38
CA ILE A 21 6.42 -8.65 -2.52
C ILE A 21 7.50 -8.17 -3.50
N THR A 22 8.56 -7.51 -2.99
CA THR A 22 9.62 -6.98 -3.85
C THR A 22 10.45 -8.07 -4.51
N GLU A 23 10.78 -9.15 -3.80
CA GLU A 23 11.51 -10.30 -4.37
C GLU A 23 10.69 -11.03 -5.45
N ALA A 24 9.36 -11.02 -5.33
CA ALA A 24 8.45 -11.54 -6.35
C ALA A 24 8.27 -10.59 -7.55
N GLY A 25 8.94 -9.42 -7.57
CA GLY A 25 8.80 -8.40 -8.61
C GLY A 25 7.49 -7.59 -8.50
N GLY A 26 6.83 -7.62 -7.36
CA GLY A 26 5.68 -6.80 -7.04
C GLY A 26 6.06 -5.37 -6.63
N LEU A 27 5.05 -4.50 -6.62
CA LEU A 27 5.14 -3.13 -6.11
C LEU A 27 4.41 -3.04 -4.77
N ILE A 28 4.92 -2.20 -3.88
CA ILE A 28 4.32 -1.85 -2.60
C ILE A 28 4.44 -0.34 -2.39
N GLY A 29 3.41 0.26 -1.79
CA GLY A 29 3.35 1.69 -1.48
C GLY A 29 2.19 1.99 -0.55
N ASP A 30 2.08 3.23 -0.10
CA ASP A 30 0.87 3.72 0.57
C ASP A 30 -0.24 4.04 -0.46
N PHE A 31 -1.38 4.56 -0.02
CA PHE A 31 -2.49 4.89 -0.93
C PHE A 31 -2.22 6.10 -1.84
N THR A 32 -1.17 6.88 -1.56
CA THR A 32 -0.69 7.94 -2.46
C THR A 32 0.21 7.36 -3.57
N GLY A 33 0.84 6.21 -3.28
CA GLY A 33 1.80 5.51 -4.11
C GLY A 33 3.25 5.77 -3.69
N GLU A 34 3.45 6.37 -2.51
CA GLU A 34 4.78 6.72 -1.99
C GLU A 34 5.37 5.61 -1.10
N GLY A 35 6.65 5.80 -0.77
CA GLY A 35 7.49 4.82 -0.08
C GLY A 35 7.31 4.77 1.44
N ASP A 36 6.44 5.60 2.03
CA ASP A 36 6.27 5.69 3.49
C ASP A 36 5.27 4.65 4.06
N TYR A 37 4.94 3.65 3.25
CA TYR A 37 4.02 2.55 3.60
C TYR A 37 4.39 1.80 4.89
N LEU A 38 5.65 1.86 5.33
CA LEU A 38 6.11 1.24 6.58
C LEU A 38 5.53 1.90 7.82
N PHE A 39 5.22 3.20 7.75
CA PHE A 39 4.77 4.00 8.88
C PHE A 39 3.44 4.72 8.64
N SER A 40 2.94 4.74 7.40
CA SER A 40 1.65 5.38 7.07
C SER A 40 0.41 4.64 7.59
N GLU A 41 0.58 3.48 8.24
CA GLU A 41 -0.49 2.58 8.72
C GLU A 41 -1.43 2.04 7.62
N GLN A 42 -1.22 2.42 6.35
CA GLN A 42 -1.96 1.93 5.21
C GLN A 42 -0.99 1.47 4.12
N LEU A 43 -1.32 0.37 3.44
CA LEU A 43 -0.50 -0.10 2.33
C LEU A 43 -1.34 -0.68 1.22
N VAL A 44 -0.79 -0.62 0.02
CA VAL A 44 -1.24 -1.35 -1.15
C VAL A 44 -0.03 -2.07 -1.76
N ALA A 45 -0.27 -3.29 -2.22
CA ALA A 45 0.70 -4.12 -2.90
C ALA A 45 0.07 -4.79 -4.11
N GLY A 46 0.85 -5.05 -5.16
CA GLY A 46 0.33 -5.79 -6.31
C GLY A 46 1.33 -5.90 -7.45
N SER A 47 0.93 -6.62 -8.51
CA SER A 47 1.76 -6.67 -9.71
C SER A 47 1.84 -5.29 -10.40
N PRO A 48 2.92 -5.00 -11.15
CA PRO A 48 3.07 -3.73 -11.87
C PRO A 48 1.87 -3.39 -12.76
N LYS A 49 1.19 -4.41 -13.30
CA LYS A 49 0.02 -4.25 -14.18
C LYS A 49 -1.18 -3.61 -13.49
N VAL A 50 -1.36 -3.84 -12.18
CA VAL A 50 -2.58 -3.45 -11.46
C VAL A 50 -2.35 -2.38 -10.39
N PHE A 51 -1.09 -2.16 -9.98
CA PHE A 51 -0.75 -1.24 -8.90
C PHE A 51 -1.26 0.19 -9.12
N VAL A 52 -1.06 0.76 -10.32
CA VAL A 52 -1.54 2.11 -10.66
C VAL A 52 -3.07 2.19 -10.64
N GLY A 53 -3.76 1.13 -11.07
CA GLY A 53 -5.22 1.06 -11.03
C GLY A 53 -5.74 1.02 -9.60
N MET A 54 -5.03 0.33 -8.70
CA MET A 54 -5.36 0.31 -7.27
C MET A 54 -5.22 1.68 -6.61
N LEU A 55 -4.14 2.42 -6.90
CA LEU A 55 -3.95 3.77 -6.37
C LEU A 55 -5.11 4.71 -6.75
N ALA A 56 -5.62 4.61 -7.98
CA ALA A 56 -6.75 5.42 -8.43
C ALA A 56 -8.04 5.16 -7.62
N VAL A 57 -8.21 3.94 -7.11
CA VAL A 57 -9.37 3.54 -6.30
C VAL A 57 -9.18 3.91 -4.82
N LEU A 58 -7.96 3.77 -4.29
CA LEU A 58 -7.69 3.93 -2.86
C LEU A 58 -7.37 5.36 -2.44
N ARG A 59 -6.78 6.18 -3.30
CA ARG A 59 -6.38 7.56 -2.98
C ARG A 59 -7.52 8.41 -2.38
N PRO A 60 -8.77 8.37 -2.89
CA PRO A 60 -9.87 9.13 -2.30
C PRO A 60 -10.25 8.71 -0.86
N ALA A 61 -9.86 7.51 -0.42
CA ALA A 61 -10.06 7.07 0.97
C ALA A 61 -9.04 7.73 1.90
N SER A 62 -7.77 7.81 1.48
CA SER A 62 -6.69 8.48 2.22
C SER A 62 -6.98 9.98 2.42
N ASP A 63 -7.49 10.66 1.37
CA ASP A 63 -7.80 12.09 1.43
C ASP A 63 -8.89 12.42 2.48
N ARG A 64 -9.84 11.50 2.70
CA ARG A 64 -10.91 11.69 3.69
C ARG A 64 -10.42 11.54 5.12
N GLU A 65 -9.42 10.70 5.34
CA GLU A 65 -8.84 10.50 6.66
C GLU A 65 -8.02 11.74 7.08
N SER A 66 -7.19 12.27 6.16
CA SER A 66 -6.43 13.49 6.42
C SER A 66 -7.29 14.74 6.61
N ALA A 67 -8.49 14.79 6.01
CA ALA A 67 -9.43 15.89 6.20
C ALA A 67 -10.26 15.81 7.49
N ALA A 68 -10.20 14.69 8.21
CA ALA A 68 -10.95 14.46 9.44
C ALA A 68 -10.15 14.71 10.74
N GLY A 69 -8.87 15.03 10.64
CA GLY A 69 -7.99 15.46 11.74
C GLY A 69 -7.74 16.96 11.76
#